data_AF-A0LGQ9-F1
#
_entry.id   AF-A0LGQ9-F1
#
_cell.length_a   1.000
_cell.length_b   1.000
_cell.length_c   1.000
_cell.angle_alpha   90.00
_cell.angle_beta   90.00
_cell.angle_gamma   90.00
#
_symmetry.space_group_name_H-M   'P 1'
#
loop_
_entity.id
_entity.type
_entity.pdbx_description
1 polymer ?
#
loop_
_entity_poly.entity_id
_entity_poly.type
_entity_poly.pdbx_seq_one_letter_code
_entity_poly.pdbx_strand_id
1 'polypeptide(L)'
;MPIRSDRFHSYAELKAAEREGTDYRITVRPGKLPIAVMAPHGGGIEPGTSELARAVADGKFTCYCFDGVKPRGNGSLHLTSTRFDEPLGVGVASGAHTVVTLHGCGGGGEYVLVGGGNALLGDRIRTVLPGTGIAVRQGSRLAGRSPLNLCNRCGNCGGVQLELSRGLRAGMFKDLTPEGRKITTAVFETFVSRLRDLLTDYEREIEKKTARLAPGKESLRDFTAPSAD
;
A
#
# COMPACT_ATOMS: atom_id res chain seq x y z
N MET A 1 -17.22 16.12 -2.94
CA MET A 1 -16.35 15.87 -1.77
C MET A 1 -15.27 16.95 -1.76
N PRO A 2 -15.21 17.82 -0.74
CA PRO A 2 -14.09 18.75 -0.60
C PRO A 2 -12.81 17.98 -0.26
N ILE A 3 -11.67 18.49 -0.71
CA ILE A 3 -10.35 18.01 -0.33
C ILE A 3 -10.17 18.31 1.16
N ARG A 4 -9.79 17.31 1.97
CA ARG A 4 -9.48 17.53 3.39
C ARG A 4 -8.27 18.47 3.45
N SER A 5 -8.42 19.61 4.11
CA SER A 5 -7.26 20.44 4.45
C SER A 5 -6.54 19.79 5.63
N ASP A 6 -5.27 19.48 5.46
CA ASP A 6 -4.45 18.95 6.55
C ASP A 6 -4.23 20.03 7.60
N ARG A 7 -4.19 19.63 8.88
CA ARG A 7 -3.83 20.52 9.99
C ARG A 7 -2.32 20.82 10.01
N PHE A 8 -1.52 19.85 9.59
CA PHE A 8 -0.06 19.91 9.61
C PHE A 8 0.47 19.85 8.17
N HIS A 9 1.59 20.51 7.91
CA HIS A 9 2.25 20.50 6.60
C HIS A 9 3.34 19.43 6.48
N SER A 10 3.82 18.90 7.60
CA SER A 10 4.86 17.86 7.69
C SER A 10 4.68 16.97 8.92
N TYR A 11 5.36 15.83 8.92
CA TYR A 11 5.48 14.95 10.09
C TYR A 11 6.21 15.64 11.25
N ALA A 12 7.19 16.51 10.95
CA ALA A 12 7.89 17.27 12.00
C ALA A 12 6.92 18.17 12.79
N GLU A 13 6.03 18.89 12.10
CA GLU A 13 4.97 19.68 12.73
C GLU A 13 3.99 18.81 13.52
N LEU A 14 3.55 17.68 12.94
CA LEU A 14 2.66 16.74 13.61
C LEU A 14 3.30 16.21 14.90
N LYS A 15 4.55 15.76 14.83
CA LYS A 15 5.31 15.20 15.97
C LYS A 15 5.55 16.24 17.07
N ALA A 16 5.68 17.52 16.73
CA ALA A 16 5.81 18.59 17.72
C ALA A 16 4.50 18.85 18.50
N ALA A 17 3.34 18.59 17.87
CA ALA A 17 2.03 18.87 18.45
C ALA A 17 1.29 17.64 19.00
N GLU A 18 1.72 16.43 18.65
CA GLU A 18 1.03 15.17 18.92
C GLU A 18 2.00 14.13 19.52
N ARG A 19 1.51 13.27 20.42
CA ARG A 19 2.37 12.31 21.15
C ARG A 19 2.26 10.89 20.59
N GLU A 20 3.36 10.34 20.11
CA GLU A 20 3.43 8.92 19.72
C GLU A 20 3.09 8.00 20.92
N GLY A 21 2.38 6.92 20.65
CA GLY A 21 1.88 5.97 21.66
C GLY A 21 0.58 6.41 22.34
N THR A 22 0.20 7.69 22.26
CA THR A 22 -1.08 8.21 22.78
C THR A 22 -2.02 8.71 21.68
N ASP A 23 -1.51 9.53 20.77
CA ASP A 23 -2.30 10.18 19.72
C ASP A 23 -2.19 9.44 18.40
N TYR A 24 -0.99 8.95 18.09
CA TYR A 24 -0.71 8.13 16.93
C TYR A 24 0.27 7.00 17.27
N ARG A 25 0.37 5.99 16.41
CA ARG A 25 1.34 4.90 16.51
C ARG A 25 1.89 4.56 15.14
N ILE A 26 3.20 4.44 15.03
CA ILE A 26 3.84 3.95 13.81
C ILE A 26 4.15 2.46 13.99
N THR A 27 3.92 1.65 12.96
CA THR A 27 4.25 0.23 12.99
C THR A 27 4.84 -0.19 11.67
N VAL A 28 5.99 -0.85 11.73
CA VAL A 28 6.63 -1.51 10.59
C VAL A 28 6.74 -2.99 10.89
N ARG A 29 6.34 -3.85 9.95
CA ARG A 29 6.57 -5.29 10.00
C ARG A 29 7.24 -5.71 8.70
N PRO A 30 8.48 -6.21 8.72
CA PRO A 30 9.18 -6.60 7.51
C PRO A 30 8.52 -7.81 6.84
N GLY A 31 8.52 -7.82 5.50
CA GLY A 31 8.10 -8.95 4.68
C GLY A 31 9.28 -9.67 4.03
N LYS A 32 8.97 -10.72 3.27
CA LYS A 32 9.94 -11.56 2.55
C LYS A 32 10.11 -11.16 1.09
N LEU A 33 9.05 -10.65 0.46
CA LEU A 33 9.04 -10.19 -0.92
C LEU A 33 9.25 -8.67 -0.96
N PRO A 34 9.83 -8.11 -2.03
CA PRO A 34 10.17 -6.69 -2.13
C PRO A 34 8.96 -5.80 -2.43
N ILE A 35 7.81 -6.13 -1.85
CA ILE A 35 6.57 -5.35 -1.89
C ILE A 35 6.33 -4.74 -0.51
N ALA A 36 5.91 -3.47 -0.49
CA ALA A 36 5.38 -2.83 0.70
C ALA A 36 3.88 -2.55 0.56
N VAL A 37 3.10 -2.94 1.57
CA VAL A 37 1.68 -2.60 1.72
C VAL A 37 1.55 -1.62 2.87
N MET A 38 1.03 -0.42 2.58
CA MET A 38 1.14 0.72 3.48
C MET A 38 -0.22 1.35 3.76
N ALA A 39 -0.49 1.70 5.01
CA ALA A 39 -1.62 2.51 5.43
C ALA A 39 -1.09 3.81 6.09
N PRO A 40 -0.78 4.86 5.30
CA PRO A 40 -0.29 6.14 5.84
C PRO A 40 -1.38 6.89 6.64
N HIS A 41 -2.63 6.47 6.51
CA HIS A 41 -3.80 7.04 7.20
C HIS A 41 -4.54 5.95 7.99
N GLY A 42 -3.80 5.19 8.77
CA GLY A 42 -4.29 4.08 9.56
C GLY A 42 -5.13 4.44 10.78
N GLY A 43 -5.62 3.41 11.46
CA GLY A 43 -6.36 3.52 12.72
C GLY A 43 -7.65 4.32 12.55
N GLY A 44 -7.80 5.38 13.33
CA GLY A 44 -8.95 6.27 13.27
C GLY A 44 -8.92 7.34 12.17
N ILE A 45 -7.81 7.48 11.43
CA ILE A 45 -7.68 8.52 10.38
C ILE A 45 -8.58 8.15 9.20
N GLU A 46 -8.40 6.93 8.67
CA GLU A 46 -9.24 6.30 7.66
C GLU A 46 -9.59 4.85 8.11
N PRO A 47 -10.64 4.68 8.93
CA PRO A 47 -10.95 3.40 9.58
C PRO A 47 -10.98 2.19 8.64
N GLY A 48 -10.24 1.13 9.00
CA GLY A 48 -10.16 -0.14 8.26
C GLY A 48 -8.90 -0.33 7.42
N THR A 49 -8.15 0.73 7.13
CA THR A 49 -6.96 0.65 6.26
C THR A 49 -5.81 -0.12 6.91
N SER A 50 -5.58 0.03 8.22
CA SER A 50 -4.51 -0.69 8.92
C SER A 50 -4.80 -2.19 9.04
N GLU A 51 -6.05 -2.55 9.31
CA GLU A 51 -6.48 -3.94 9.35
C GLU A 51 -6.30 -4.60 7.98
N LEU A 52 -6.71 -3.92 6.90
CA LEU A 52 -6.47 -4.38 5.53
C LEU A 52 -4.98 -4.48 5.20
N ALA A 53 -4.17 -3.46 5.53
CA ALA A 53 -2.75 -3.46 5.20
C ALA A 53 -2.01 -4.63 5.87
N ARG A 54 -2.29 -4.86 7.16
CA ARG A 54 -1.73 -5.99 7.92
C ARG A 54 -2.17 -7.33 7.34
N ALA A 55 -3.45 -7.45 7.01
CA ALA A 55 -3.99 -8.69 6.47
C ALA A 55 -3.44 -8.97 5.07
N VAL A 56 -3.39 -8.01 4.16
CA VAL A 56 -2.80 -8.20 2.82
C VAL A 56 -1.33 -8.55 2.93
N ALA A 57 -0.59 -7.86 3.80
CA ALA A 57 0.84 -8.09 3.99
C ALA A 57 1.16 -9.51 4.49
N ASP A 58 0.46 -9.99 5.52
CA ASP A 58 0.54 -11.37 6.05
C ASP A 58 1.97 -11.91 6.26
N GLY A 59 2.92 -11.04 6.59
CA GLY A 59 4.35 -11.36 6.68
C GLY A 59 5.04 -11.72 5.35
N LYS A 60 4.29 -11.78 4.23
CA LYS A 60 4.84 -11.91 2.87
C LYS A 60 5.39 -10.58 2.37
N PHE A 61 4.66 -9.48 2.60
CA PHE A 61 5.02 -8.13 2.21
C PHE A 61 5.37 -7.29 3.43
N THR A 62 6.21 -6.26 3.25
CA THR A 62 6.48 -5.31 4.32
C THR A 62 5.21 -4.51 4.60
N CYS A 63 4.75 -4.49 5.85
CA CYS A 63 3.60 -3.71 6.28
C CYS A 63 4.07 -2.42 6.96
N TYR A 64 3.53 -1.28 6.54
CA TYR A 64 3.67 -0.01 7.24
C TYR A 64 2.30 0.54 7.62
N CYS A 65 2.12 1.00 8.86
CA CYS A 65 0.93 1.70 9.28
C CYS A 65 1.29 2.94 10.12
N PHE A 66 0.66 4.06 9.79
CA PHE A 66 0.60 5.25 10.63
C PHE A 66 -0.81 5.35 11.20
N ASP A 67 -1.01 4.90 12.43
CA ASP A 67 -2.34 4.78 13.04
C ASP A 67 -2.67 6.00 13.89
N GLY A 68 -3.76 6.70 13.59
CA GLY A 68 -4.37 7.60 14.58
C GLY A 68 -5.08 6.79 15.67
N VAL A 69 -4.71 6.98 16.94
CA VAL A 69 -5.24 6.21 18.08
C VAL A 69 -5.91 7.08 19.14
N LYS A 70 -6.22 8.35 18.81
CA LYS A 70 -7.03 9.22 19.66
C LYS A 70 -8.45 8.64 19.84
N PRO A 71 -9.12 8.91 20.97
CA PRO A 71 -10.54 8.57 21.13
C PRO A 71 -11.45 9.26 20.10
N ARG A 72 -11.09 10.47 19.67
CA ARG A 72 -11.81 11.25 18.64
C ARG A 72 -10.86 12.20 17.92
N GLY A 73 -11.27 12.70 16.75
CA GLY A 73 -10.53 13.74 16.04
C GLY A 73 -9.29 13.26 15.27
N ASN A 74 -9.12 11.95 15.05
CA ASN A 74 -7.98 11.39 14.30
C ASN A 74 -7.79 11.97 12.89
N GLY A 75 -8.85 12.52 12.28
CA GLY A 75 -8.74 13.21 10.99
C GLY A 75 -7.75 14.39 10.99
N SER A 76 -7.44 14.97 12.16
CA SER A 76 -6.42 16.02 12.28
C SER A 76 -4.99 15.52 12.10
N LEU A 77 -4.76 14.21 12.16
CA LEU A 77 -3.46 13.57 11.97
C LEU A 77 -3.18 13.23 10.50
N HIS A 78 -4.14 13.50 9.60
CA HIS A 78 -3.96 13.24 8.18
C HIS A 78 -2.93 14.18 7.57
N LEU A 79 -1.93 13.59 6.91
CA LEU A 79 -0.96 14.27 6.04
C LEU A 79 -1.17 13.75 4.62
N THR A 80 -1.55 14.60 3.67
CA THR A 80 -1.74 14.20 2.27
C THR A 80 -0.54 13.44 1.72
N SER A 81 -0.78 12.43 0.88
CA SER A 81 0.26 11.51 0.41
C SER A 81 1.43 12.19 -0.31
N THR A 82 1.23 13.39 -0.88
CA THR A 82 2.31 14.18 -1.51
C THR A 82 3.20 14.91 -0.50
N ARG A 83 2.72 15.16 0.72
CA ARG A 83 3.47 15.78 1.82
C ARG A 83 3.85 14.79 2.93
N PHE A 84 3.36 13.56 2.86
CA PHE A 84 3.71 12.52 3.82
C PHE A 84 5.23 12.29 3.80
N ASP A 85 5.89 12.54 4.93
CA ASP A 85 7.35 12.58 5.09
C ASP A 85 7.81 11.93 6.40
N GLU A 86 6.97 11.11 7.03
CA GLU A 86 7.37 10.33 8.20
C GLU A 86 8.56 9.40 7.82
N PRO A 87 9.71 9.49 8.50
CA PRO A 87 10.96 8.85 8.07
C PRO A 87 10.88 7.34 7.84
N LEU A 88 10.22 6.58 8.72
CA LEU A 88 10.10 5.12 8.58
C LEU A 88 9.22 4.75 7.38
N GLY A 89 8.11 5.44 7.19
CA GLY A 89 7.22 5.25 6.04
C GLY A 89 7.92 5.56 4.72
N VAL A 90 8.65 6.68 4.66
CA VAL A 90 9.45 7.03 3.48
C VAL A 90 10.55 5.98 3.23
N GLY A 91 11.24 5.52 4.27
CA GLY A 91 12.27 4.49 4.15
C GLY A 91 11.73 3.14 3.67
N VAL A 92 10.54 2.74 4.13
CA VAL A 92 9.86 1.53 3.63
C VAL A 92 9.47 1.69 2.16
N ALA A 93 8.94 2.84 1.78
CA ALA A 93 8.54 3.09 0.39
C ALA A 93 9.75 3.08 -0.55
N SER A 94 10.85 3.73 -0.18
CA SER A 94 12.06 3.80 -1.00
C SER A 94 12.85 2.49 -1.07
N GLY A 95 12.77 1.66 -0.03
CA GLY A 95 13.39 0.34 -0.01
C GLY A 95 12.62 -0.76 -0.75
N ALA A 96 11.37 -0.52 -1.15
CA ALA A 96 10.55 -1.50 -1.84
C ALA A 96 10.69 -1.41 -3.37
N HIS A 97 10.54 -2.55 -4.06
CA HIS A 97 10.38 -2.54 -5.51
C HIS A 97 8.99 -2.04 -5.90
N THR A 98 7.97 -2.51 -5.19
CA THR A 98 6.57 -2.14 -5.43
C THR A 98 5.93 -1.65 -4.14
N VAL A 99 5.23 -0.51 -4.19
CA VAL A 99 4.42 -0.01 -3.06
C VAL A 99 2.95 -0.04 -3.43
N VAL A 100 2.13 -0.50 -2.49
CA VAL A 100 0.66 -0.39 -2.53
C VAL A 100 0.21 0.38 -1.29
N THR A 101 -0.37 1.57 -1.47
CA THR A 101 -1.00 2.32 -0.37
C THR A 101 -2.50 2.06 -0.31
N LEU A 102 -3.01 1.80 0.89
CA LEU A 102 -4.43 1.65 1.19
C LEU A 102 -4.93 2.90 1.90
N HIS A 103 -5.88 3.57 1.27
CA HIS A 103 -6.54 4.78 1.74
C HIS A 103 -8.05 4.56 1.85
N GLY A 104 -8.72 5.39 2.63
CA GLY A 104 -10.15 5.45 2.78
C GLY A 104 -10.71 6.76 2.26
N CYS A 105 -11.51 6.69 1.20
CA CYS A 105 -12.26 7.84 0.72
C CYS A 105 -13.70 7.87 1.29
N GLY A 106 -14.38 9.01 1.14
CA GLY A 106 -15.81 9.12 1.46
C GLY A 106 -16.69 8.36 0.44
N GLY A 107 -18.00 8.35 0.69
CA GLY A 107 -19.00 7.78 -0.23
C GLY A 107 -19.66 6.52 0.33
N GLY A 108 -20.98 6.42 0.16
CA GLY A 108 -21.79 5.32 0.70
C GLY A 108 -21.86 4.07 -0.18
N GLY A 109 -21.57 4.18 -1.48
CA GLY A 109 -21.49 3.01 -2.36
C GLY A 109 -20.22 2.21 -2.11
N GLU A 110 -20.21 0.95 -2.52
CA GLU A 110 -19.06 0.04 -2.39
C GLU A 110 -18.19 0.10 -3.64
N TYR A 111 -17.01 0.71 -3.54
CA TYR A 111 -16.08 0.79 -4.65
C TYR A 111 -14.65 1.06 -4.21
N VAL A 112 -13.71 0.77 -5.11
CA VAL A 112 -12.30 1.13 -5.02
C VAL A 112 -11.95 2.09 -6.15
N LEU A 113 -11.21 3.16 -5.87
CA LEU A 113 -10.51 3.94 -6.89
C LEU A 113 -9.06 3.46 -6.97
N VAL A 114 -8.60 3.16 -8.18
CA VAL A 114 -7.23 2.69 -8.43
C VAL A 114 -6.44 3.82 -9.10
N GLY A 115 -5.35 4.22 -8.45
CA GLY A 115 -4.41 5.24 -8.91
C GLY A 115 -2.96 4.78 -8.78
N GLY A 116 -2.03 5.72 -8.79
CA GLY A 116 -0.58 5.46 -8.71
C GLY A 116 0.12 5.52 -10.07
N GLY A 117 1.46 5.47 -10.04
CA GLY A 117 2.33 5.48 -11.21
C GLY A 117 2.45 4.12 -11.91
N ASN A 118 2.24 3.01 -11.19
CA ASN A 118 2.34 1.67 -11.75
C ASN A 118 1.09 1.30 -12.57
N ALA A 119 1.07 1.70 -13.84
CA ALA A 119 -0.06 1.44 -14.73
C ALA A 119 -0.36 -0.06 -14.89
N LEU A 120 0.69 -0.88 -15.06
CA LEU A 120 0.55 -2.32 -15.27
C LEU A 120 -0.13 -3.02 -14.08
N LEU A 121 0.35 -2.76 -12.86
CA LEU A 121 -0.25 -3.33 -11.65
C LEU A 121 -1.65 -2.75 -11.41
N GLY A 122 -1.82 -1.45 -11.62
CA GLY A 122 -3.12 -0.78 -11.52
C GLY A 122 -4.17 -1.40 -12.45
N ASP A 123 -3.81 -1.70 -13.69
CA ASP A 123 -4.72 -2.32 -14.66
C ASP A 123 -5.09 -3.75 -14.27
N ARG A 124 -4.14 -4.55 -13.76
CA ARG A 124 -4.45 -5.88 -13.22
C ARG A 124 -5.46 -5.81 -12.08
N ILE A 125 -5.29 -4.85 -11.16
CA ILE A 125 -6.22 -4.66 -10.05
C ILE A 125 -7.61 -4.25 -10.58
N ARG A 126 -7.67 -3.37 -11.59
CA ARG A 126 -8.93 -2.99 -12.26
C ARG A 126 -9.62 -4.18 -12.93
N THR A 127 -8.88 -5.17 -13.41
CA THR A 127 -9.43 -6.39 -14.01
C THR A 127 -9.89 -7.41 -12.98
N VAL A 128 -9.12 -7.63 -11.91
CA VAL A 128 -9.36 -8.73 -10.97
C VAL A 128 -10.44 -8.40 -9.93
N LEU A 129 -10.45 -7.18 -9.38
CA LEU A 129 -11.39 -6.83 -8.31
C LEU A 129 -12.87 -6.89 -8.72
N PRO A 130 -13.30 -6.46 -9.93
CA PRO A 130 -14.71 -6.56 -10.33
C PRO A 130 -15.27 -7.99 -10.31
N GLY A 131 -14.44 -9.00 -10.60
CA GLY A 131 -14.82 -10.42 -10.52
C GLY A 131 -15.18 -10.90 -9.12
N THR A 132 -15.00 -10.07 -8.10
CA THR A 132 -15.31 -10.35 -6.69
C THR A 132 -16.56 -9.62 -6.19
N GLY A 133 -17.28 -8.93 -7.08
CA GLY A 133 -18.40 -8.07 -6.72
C GLY A 133 -18.00 -6.68 -6.22
N ILE A 134 -16.70 -6.38 -6.14
CA ILE A 134 -16.18 -5.08 -5.72
C ILE A 134 -16.03 -4.16 -6.94
N ALA A 135 -16.83 -3.11 -7.01
CA ALA A 135 -16.76 -2.16 -8.12
C ALA A 135 -15.44 -1.39 -8.13
N VAL A 136 -14.84 -1.23 -9.30
CA VAL A 136 -13.68 -0.36 -9.50
C VAL A 136 -14.10 0.87 -10.30
N ARG A 137 -13.75 2.06 -9.82
CA ARG A 137 -14.09 3.33 -10.47
C ARG A 137 -12.83 4.14 -10.75
N GLN A 138 -12.94 5.06 -11.71
CA GLN A 138 -11.91 6.07 -11.92
C GLN A 138 -12.25 7.35 -11.15
N GLY A 139 -11.24 7.94 -10.51
CA GLY A 139 -11.37 9.22 -9.83
C GLY A 139 -10.21 10.13 -10.21
N SER A 140 -10.47 11.17 -11.00
CA SER A 140 -9.42 12.09 -11.47
C SER A 140 -8.73 12.85 -10.33
N ARG A 141 -9.47 13.16 -9.25
CA ARG A 141 -8.95 13.91 -8.09
C ARG A 141 -8.08 13.08 -7.14
N LEU A 142 -8.17 11.75 -7.19
CA LEU A 142 -7.41 10.82 -6.34
C LEU A 142 -6.57 9.87 -7.20
N ALA A 143 -6.06 10.39 -8.33
CA ALA A 143 -5.31 9.58 -9.29
C ALA A 143 -3.96 9.10 -8.75
N GLY A 144 -3.41 9.72 -7.71
CA GLY A 144 -2.19 9.28 -7.04
C GLY A 144 -0.93 9.27 -7.92
N ARG A 145 -0.90 10.02 -9.03
CA ARG A 145 0.18 9.95 -10.05
C ARG A 145 1.40 10.83 -9.80
N SER A 146 1.34 11.73 -8.82
CA SER A 146 2.47 12.61 -8.51
C SER A 146 3.69 11.78 -8.08
N PRO A 147 4.92 12.06 -8.53
CA PRO A 147 6.12 11.39 -8.04
C PRO A 147 6.36 11.65 -6.54
N LEU A 148 5.81 12.75 -6.02
CA LEU A 148 5.86 13.05 -4.59
C LEU A 148 4.84 12.24 -3.78
N ASN A 149 3.87 11.57 -4.39
CA ASN A 149 2.94 10.71 -3.66
C ASN A 149 3.72 9.52 -3.07
N LEU A 150 3.53 9.23 -1.77
CA LEU A 150 4.21 8.14 -1.06
C LEU A 150 4.22 6.82 -1.85
N CYS A 151 3.12 6.43 -2.51
CA CYS A 151 3.08 5.19 -3.28
C CYS A 151 4.08 5.17 -4.45
N ASN A 152 4.50 6.33 -4.98
CA ASN A 152 5.41 6.43 -6.12
C ASN A 152 6.86 6.67 -5.73
N ARG A 153 7.19 6.67 -4.43
CA ARG A 153 8.56 6.87 -3.96
C ARG A 153 9.38 5.57 -3.90
N CYS A 154 8.95 4.54 -4.63
CA CYS A 154 9.63 3.26 -4.79
C CYS A 154 10.50 3.21 -6.06
N GLY A 155 11.40 2.23 -6.14
CA GLY A 155 12.42 2.15 -7.20
C GLY A 155 11.89 1.85 -8.61
N ASN A 156 10.78 1.11 -8.76
CA ASN A 156 10.23 0.73 -10.08
C ASN A 156 8.98 1.54 -10.42
N CYS A 157 8.96 2.23 -11.57
CA CYS A 157 7.80 2.78 -12.30
C CYS A 157 6.65 3.42 -11.49
N GLY A 158 6.87 3.79 -10.22
CA GLY A 158 5.84 4.15 -9.25
C GLY A 158 5.10 2.95 -8.64
N GLY A 159 4.20 3.22 -7.70
CA GLY A 159 3.38 2.21 -7.03
C GLY A 159 1.91 2.35 -7.37
N VAL A 160 1.05 1.74 -6.56
CA VAL A 160 -0.41 1.79 -6.68
C VAL A 160 -1.02 2.42 -5.44
N GLN A 161 -2.02 3.28 -5.65
CA GLN A 161 -2.87 3.82 -4.60
C GLN A 161 -4.28 3.22 -4.73
N LEU A 162 -4.80 2.66 -3.63
CA LEU A 162 -6.17 2.18 -3.55
C LEU A 162 -6.97 3.03 -2.57
N GLU A 163 -8.02 3.68 -3.07
CA GLU A 163 -8.97 4.45 -2.27
C GLU A 163 -10.24 3.65 -2.06
N LEU A 164 -10.44 3.12 -0.86
CA LEU A 164 -11.62 2.32 -0.52
C LEU A 164 -12.72 3.24 0.03
N SER A 165 -13.89 3.22 -0.59
CA SER A 165 -15.03 4.02 -0.13
C SER A 165 -15.42 3.68 1.30
N ARG A 166 -16.09 4.62 1.99
CA ARG A 166 -16.62 4.36 3.34
C ARG A 166 -17.63 3.21 3.32
N GLY A 167 -18.47 3.13 2.30
CA GLY A 167 -19.41 2.01 2.10
C GLY A 167 -18.70 0.67 2.05
N LEU A 168 -17.68 0.54 1.19
CA LEU A 168 -16.90 -0.69 1.06
C LEU A 168 -16.23 -1.08 2.39
N ARG A 169 -15.55 -0.13 3.04
CA ARG A 169 -14.90 -0.39 4.33
C ARG A 169 -15.92 -0.77 5.41
N ALA A 170 -17.10 -0.16 5.44
CA ALA A 170 -18.15 -0.54 6.39
C ALA A 170 -18.67 -1.97 6.12
N GLY A 171 -18.74 -2.40 4.87
CA GLY A 171 -19.12 -3.78 4.50
C GLY A 171 -18.06 -4.83 4.82
N MET A 172 -16.81 -4.43 5.07
CA MET A 172 -15.67 -5.32 5.40
C MET A 172 -15.59 -5.72 6.88
N PHE A 173 -16.28 -5.01 7.77
CA PHE A 173 -16.22 -5.23 9.22
C PHE A 173 -17.62 -5.25 9.82
N LYS A 174 -17.74 -5.66 11.09
CA LYS A 174 -19.01 -5.49 11.83
C LYS A 174 -19.46 -4.02 11.82
N ASP A 175 -18.52 -3.12 12.10
CA ASP A 175 -18.64 -1.68 11.95
C ASP A 175 -17.23 -1.04 11.96
N LEU A 176 -17.15 0.28 11.74
CA LEU A 176 -15.87 1.00 11.66
C LEU A 176 -15.34 1.51 13.01
N THR A 177 -15.90 1.09 14.15
CA THR A 177 -15.33 1.37 15.48
C THR A 177 -14.07 0.51 15.74
N PRO A 178 -13.20 0.86 16.70
CA PRO A 178 -12.05 0.03 17.03
C PRO A 178 -12.40 -1.42 17.38
N GLU A 179 -13.52 -1.65 18.07
CA GLU A 179 -14.02 -2.98 18.44
C GLU A 179 -14.63 -3.70 17.23
N GLY A 180 -15.44 -2.99 16.43
CA GLY A 180 -16.09 -3.56 15.25
C GLY A 180 -15.09 -4.05 14.20
N ARG A 181 -13.97 -3.35 14.03
CA ARG A 181 -12.92 -3.74 13.07
C ARG A 181 -12.08 -4.96 13.49
N LYS A 182 -12.31 -5.51 14.69
CA LYS A 182 -11.78 -6.82 15.09
C LYS A 182 -12.56 -7.99 14.50
N ILE A 183 -13.75 -7.73 13.93
CA ILE A 183 -14.65 -8.74 13.36
C ILE A 183 -14.78 -8.44 11.86
N THR A 184 -14.19 -9.30 11.03
CA THR A 184 -14.18 -9.18 9.57
C THR A 184 -15.36 -9.89 8.92
N THR A 185 -15.71 -9.49 7.70
CA THR A 185 -16.76 -10.13 6.88
C THR A 185 -16.16 -10.86 5.67
N ALA A 186 -16.99 -11.59 4.93
CA ALA A 186 -16.58 -12.23 3.67
C ALA A 186 -16.04 -11.23 2.63
N VAL A 187 -16.50 -9.97 2.64
CA VAL A 187 -16.01 -8.92 1.74
C VAL A 187 -14.55 -8.58 2.05
N PHE A 188 -14.19 -8.52 3.34
CA PHE A 188 -12.80 -8.33 3.77
C PHE A 188 -11.93 -9.49 3.31
N GLU A 189 -12.31 -10.73 3.62
CA GLU A 189 -11.52 -11.92 3.28
C GLU A 189 -11.33 -12.06 1.76
N THR A 190 -12.37 -11.75 0.98
CA THR A 190 -12.33 -11.78 -0.48
C THR A 190 -11.37 -10.71 -1.02
N PHE A 191 -11.47 -9.47 -0.54
CA PHE A 191 -10.56 -8.40 -0.97
C PHE A 191 -9.11 -8.71 -0.62
N VAL A 192 -8.86 -9.15 0.62
CA VAL A 192 -7.53 -9.45 1.13
C VAL A 192 -6.87 -10.59 0.34
N SER A 193 -7.58 -11.71 0.17
CA SER A 193 -7.02 -12.86 -0.57
C SER A 193 -6.70 -12.48 -2.01
N ARG A 194 -7.62 -11.81 -2.70
CA ARG A 194 -7.45 -11.43 -4.12
C ARG A 194 -6.34 -10.43 -4.35
N LEU A 195 -6.21 -9.42 -3.49
CA LEU A 195 -5.11 -8.48 -3.59
C LEU A 195 -3.77 -9.14 -3.27
N ARG A 196 -3.72 -10.00 -2.24
CA ARG A 196 -2.49 -10.71 -1.86
C ARG A 196 -1.99 -11.65 -2.94
N ASP A 197 -2.89 -12.43 -3.54
CA ASP A 197 -2.55 -13.38 -4.60
C ASP A 197 -2.04 -12.63 -5.83
N LEU A 198 -2.75 -11.58 -6.25
CA LEU A 198 -2.36 -10.73 -7.37
C LEU A 198 -0.96 -10.12 -7.18
N LEU A 199 -0.65 -9.61 -5.99
CA LEU A 199 0.67 -9.05 -5.69
C LEU A 199 1.77 -10.12 -5.69
N THR A 200 1.46 -11.32 -5.19
CA THR A 200 2.39 -12.45 -5.21
C THR A 200 2.72 -12.87 -6.63
N ASP A 201 1.71 -12.98 -7.50
CA ASP A 201 1.89 -13.36 -8.90
C ASP A 201 2.62 -12.28 -9.69
N TYR A 202 2.29 -11.01 -9.44
CA TYR A 202 2.98 -9.87 -10.05
C TYR A 202 4.48 -9.87 -9.74
N GLU A 203 4.87 -10.08 -8.48
CA GLU A 203 6.29 -10.13 -8.11
C GLU A 203 7.01 -11.31 -8.77
N ARG A 204 6.39 -12.50 -8.78
CA ARG A 204 6.96 -13.69 -9.44
C ARG A 204 7.19 -13.46 -10.93
N GLU A 205 6.33 -12.71 -11.59
CA GLU A 205 6.50 -12.36 -13.01
C GLU A 205 7.63 -11.36 -13.23
N ILE A 206 7.78 -10.37 -12.35
CA ILE A 206 8.92 -9.43 -12.40
C ILE A 206 10.22 -10.21 -12.21
N GLU A 207 10.30 -11.05 -11.18
CA GLU A 207 11.48 -11.87 -10.89
C GLU A 207 11.89 -12.72 -12.09
N LYS A 208 10.93 -13.43 -12.72
CA LYS A 208 11.18 -14.22 -13.93
C LYS A 208 11.68 -13.37 -15.11
N LYS A 209 11.13 -12.16 -15.31
CA LYS A 209 11.57 -11.26 -16.38
C LYS A 209 12.98 -10.75 -16.13
N THR A 210 13.30 -10.36 -14.90
CA THR A 210 14.64 -9.90 -14.51
C THR A 210 15.67 -11.02 -14.65
N ALA A 211 15.35 -12.24 -14.23
CA ALA A 211 16.23 -13.41 -14.37
C ALA A 211 16.55 -13.76 -15.83
N ARG A 212 15.58 -13.58 -16.76
CA ARG A 212 15.79 -13.79 -18.20
C ARG A 212 16.65 -12.72 -18.87
N LEU A 213 16.70 -11.53 -18.28
CA LEU A 213 17.46 -10.39 -18.79
C LEU A 213 18.88 -10.32 -18.22
N ALA A 214 19.20 -11.10 -17.19
CA ALA A 214 20.56 -11.22 -16.68
C ALA A 214 21.43 -11.95 -17.72
N PRO A 215 22.57 -11.38 -18.16
CA PRO A 215 23.47 -12.07 -19.09
C PRO A 215 23.91 -13.39 -18.48
N GLY A 216 23.79 -14.47 -19.26
CA GLY A 216 24.22 -15.80 -18.84
C GLY A 216 25.66 -15.75 -18.36
N LYS A 217 25.93 -16.30 -17.18
CA LYS A 217 27.29 -16.73 -16.82
C LYS A 217 27.66 -17.85 -17.80
N GLU A 218 28.17 -17.50 -18.98
CA GLU A 218 28.89 -18.47 -19.80
C GLU A 218 30.07 -18.96 -18.95
N SER A 219 30.05 -20.26 -18.65
CA SER A 219 31.19 -20.91 -18.04
C SER A 219 32.39 -20.69 -18.95
N LEU A 220 33.45 -20.09 -18.43
CA LEU A 220 34.78 -20.21 -18.99
C LEU A 220 35.05 -21.70 -19.18
N ARG A 221 34.89 -22.19 -20.41
CA ARG A 221 35.35 -23.51 -20.81
C ARG A 221 36.87 -23.44 -20.75
N ASP A 222 37.45 -24.39 -20.03
CA ASP A 222 38.88 -24.61 -19.92
C ASP A 222 39.55 -24.51 -21.29
N PHE A 223 40.47 -23.55 -21.42
CA PHE A 223 41.49 -23.60 -22.44
C PHE A 223 42.48 -24.69 -22.03
N THR A 224 42.28 -25.90 -22.53
CA THR A 224 43.33 -26.91 -22.57
C THR A 224 43.85 -27.11 -23.98
N ALA A 225 45.18 -27.17 -24.05
CA ALA A 225 46.06 -27.76 -25.07
C ALA A 225 46.66 -26.80 -26.13
N PRO A 226 47.89 -27.08 -26.66
CA PRO A 226 48.60 -28.36 -26.60
C PRO A 226 50.05 -28.33 -26.09
N SER A 227 50.49 -29.54 -25.73
CA SER A 227 51.87 -29.99 -25.51
C SER A 227 52.82 -29.56 -26.62
N ALA A 228 54.01 -29.11 -26.24
CA ALA A 228 55.18 -29.05 -27.10
C ALA A 228 56.20 -30.10 -26.64
N ASP A 229 56.69 -30.85 -27.62
CA ASP A 229 57.78 -31.84 -27.70
C ASP A 229 58.67 -32.11 -26.46
#